data_AF-A0A2T2YM02-F1
#
_entry.id   AF-A0A2T2YM02-F1
#
_cell.length_a   1.000
_cell.length_b   1.000
_cell.length_c   1.000
_cell.angle_alpha   90.00
_cell.angle_beta   90.00
_cell.angle_gamma   90.00
#
_symmetry.space_group_name_H-M   'P 1'
#
loop_
_entity.id
_entity.type
_entity.pdbx_description
1 polymer ?
#
loop_
_entity_poly.entity_id
_entity_poly.type
_entity_poly.pdbx_seq_one_letter_code
_entity_poly.pdbx_strand_id
1 'polypeptide(L)'
;MWVKYNPNWLVNLLQEQLPDKTDIIEAVQQCTRGVWEKKNYIYFVSPKNADLPGAEWQFKENLILDDPDRGMIVVDILKDGRVGGIQFESLVD
;
A
#
# COMPACT_ATOMS: atom_id res chain seq x y z
N MET A 1 -11.11 -11.87 -4.67
CA MET A 1 -10.65 -13.03 -3.88
C MET A 1 -9.33 -12.65 -3.24
N TRP A 2 -9.10 -13.00 -1.96
CA TRP A 2 -7.81 -12.76 -1.30
C TRP A 2 -6.74 -13.69 -1.89
N VAL A 3 -5.60 -13.12 -2.26
CA VAL A 3 -4.46 -13.84 -2.82
C VAL A 3 -3.23 -13.58 -1.95
N LYS A 4 -2.28 -14.52 -1.97
CA LYS A 4 -0.96 -14.32 -1.35
C LYS A 4 -0.25 -13.15 -2.05
N TYR A 5 0.40 -12.31 -1.25
CA TYR A 5 1.20 -11.18 -1.73
C TYR A 5 2.60 -11.24 -1.10
N ASN A 6 3.62 -10.85 -1.86
CA ASN A 6 4.99 -10.76 -1.38
C ASN A 6 5.36 -9.27 -1.21
N PRO A 7 5.47 -8.76 0.03
CA PRO A 7 5.75 -7.34 0.26
C PRO A 7 7.23 -6.96 0.17
N ASN A 8 8.16 -7.92 0.09
CA ASN A 8 9.60 -7.66 0.24
C ASN A 8 10.15 -6.62 -0.73
N TRP A 9 9.63 -6.57 -1.95
CA TRP A 9 10.08 -5.57 -2.94
C TRP A 9 9.75 -4.14 -2.49
N LEU A 10 8.57 -3.93 -1.91
CA LEU A 10 8.13 -2.62 -1.43
C LEU A 10 8.84 -2.24 -0.12
N VAL A 11 9.14 -3.23 0.72
CA VAL A 11 9.98 -3.05 1.92
C VAL A 11 11.34 -2.51 1.53
N ASN A 12 11.99 -3.11 0.54
CA ASN A 12 13.28 -2.65 0.04
C ASN A 12 13.18 -1.21 -0.51
N LEU A 13 12.16 -0.93 -1.31
CA LEU A 13 11.95 0.40 -1.89
C LEU A 13 11.74 1.48 -0.80
N LEU A 14 10.98 1.17 0.25
CA LEU A 14 10.80 2.05 1.40
C LEU A 14 12.08 2.24 2.20
N GLN A 15 12.88 1.20 2.39
CA GLN A 15 14.18 1.31 3.07
C GLN A 15 15.17 2.17 2.28
N GLU A 16 15.10 2.15 0.94
CA GLU A 16 15.95 2.95 0.08
C GLU A 16 15.53 4.43 0.07
N GLN A 17 14.23 4.73 -0.05
CA GLN A 17 13.75 6.11 -0.23
C GLN A 17 13.35 6.80 1.06
N LEU A 18 12.82 6.05 2.03
CA LEU A 18 12.24 6.55 3.27
C LEU A 18 12.68 5.71 4.49
N PRO A 19 13.99 5.54 4.74
CA PRO A 19 14.51 4.64 5.78
C PRO A 19 14.00 4.98 7.19
N ASP A 20 13.65 6.23 7.45
CA ASP A 20 13.17 6.69 8.76
C ASP A 20 11.68 6.37 9.01
N LYS A 21 10.94 5.88 8.01
CA LYS A 21 9.52 5.47 8.13
C LYS A 21 9.41 4.01 8.62
N THR A 22 10.05 3.70 9.74
CA THR A 22 10.17 2.31 10.25
C THR A 22 8.82 1.66 10.56
N ASP A 23 7.87 2.43 11.08
CA ASP A 23 6.49 2.01 11.34
C ASP A 23 5.76 1.54 10.06
N ILE A 24 5.95 2.27 8.97
CA ILE A 24 5.35 1.95 7.68
C ILE A 24 6.04 0.75 7.03
N ILE A 25 7.37 0.65 7.16
CA ILE A 25 8.12 -0.52 6.69
C ILE A 25 7.62 -1.79 7.37
N GLU A 26 7.42 -1.75 8.70
CA GLU A 26 6.85 -2.85 9.48
C GLU A 26 5.41 -3.17 9.03
N ALA A 27 4.57 -2.16 8.82
CA ALA A 27 3.19 -2.35 8.34
C ALA A 27 3.13 -3.02 6.96
N VAL A 28 4.01 -2.61 6.03
CA VAL A 28 4.14 -3.23 4.71
C VAL A 28 4.59 -4.68 4.81
N GLN A 29 5.53 -5.01 5.70
CA GLN A 29 5.96 -6.41 5.92
C GLN A 29 4.80 -7.34 6.31
N GLN A 30 3.77 -6.81 7.01
CA GLN A 30 2.59 -7.60 7.39
C GLN A 30 1.59 -7.81 6.24
N CYS A 31 1.72 -7.08 5.14
CA CYS A 31 0.84 -7.20 3.98
C CYS A 31 1.15 -8.48 3.19
N THR A 32 0.79 -9.65 3.71
CA THR A 32 1.12 -10.96 3.10
C THR A 32 -0.01 -11.56 2.26
N ARG A 33 -1.17 -10.91 2.25
CA ARG A 33 -2.34 -11.24 1.43
C ARG A 33 -3.09 -9.97 1.09
N GLY A 34 -3.65 -9.89 -0.11
CA GLY A 34 -4.44 -8.74 -0.56
C GLY A 34 -5.51 -9.16 -1.57
N VAL A 35 -6.33 -8.20 -1.98
CA VAL A 35 -7.28 -8.38 -3.08
C VAL A 35 -6.94 -7.39 -4.16
N TRP A 36 -6.71 -7.91 -5.36
CA TRP A 36 -6.54 -7.08 -6.54
C TRP A 36 -7.88 -6.50 -6.97
N GLU A 37 -7.89 -5.18 -7.13
CA GLU A 37 -8.87 -4.46 -7.92
C GLU A 37 -8.20 -4.06 -9.24
N LYS A 38 -8.66 -4.69 -10.32
CA LYS A 38 -8.02 -4.58 -11.63
C LYS A 38 -6.55 -5.02 -11.55
N LYS A 39 -5.69 -4.50 -12.44
CA LYS A 39 -4.27 -4.87 -12.55
C LYS A 39 -3.33 -3.93 -11.79
N ASN A 40 -3.83 -2.78 -11.37
CA ASN A 40 -3.02 -1.66 -10.90
C ASN A 40 -3.36 -1.23 -9.48
N TYR A 41 -4.25 -1.92 -8.77
CA TYR A 41 -4.58 -1.62 -7.39
C TYR A 41 -4.75 -2.89 -6.57
N ILE A 42 -4.13 -2.94 -5.39
CA ILE A 42 -4.30 -4.02 -4.42
C ILE A 42 -4.59 -3.42 -3.06
N TYR A 43 -5.65 -3.88 -2.40
CA TYR A 43 -5.95 -3.52 -1.02
C TYR A 43 -5.70 -4.66 -0.04
N PHE A 44 -5.31 -4.29 1.18
CA PHE A 44 -4.93 -5.20 2.28
C PHE A 44 -5.93 -5.20 3.44
N VAL A 45 -6.93 -4.33 3.39
CA VAL A 45 -8.07 -4.26 4.31
C VAL A 45 -9.38 -4.18 3.52
N SER A 46 -10.53 -4.37 4.17
CA SER A 46 -11.82 -4.20 3.50
C SER A 46 -12.06 -2.73 3.10
N PRO A 47 -12.29 -2.42 1.80
CA PRO A 47 -12.62 -1.06 1.35
C PRO A 47 -14.09 -0.70 1.58
N LYS A 48 -14.92 -1.65 2.06
CA LYS A 48 -16.35 -1.44 2.28
C LYS A 48 -16.58 -0.29 3.26
N ASN A 49 -17.42 0.66 2.86
CA ASN A 49 -17.81 1.81 3.69
C ASN A 49 -16.63 2.68 4.13
N ALA A 50 -15.57 2.78 3.33
CA ALA A 50 -14.38 3.58 3.65
C ALA A 50 -14.74 4.95 4.25
N ASP A 51 -14.00 5.34 5.30
CA ASP A 51 -14.16 6.55 6.10
C ASP A 51 -15.49 6.73 6.85
N LEU A 52 -16.40 5.76 6.78
CA LEU A 52 -17.54 5.70 7.71
C LEU A 52 -17.11 5.09 9.05
N PRO A 53 -17.76 5.48 10.18
CA PRO A 53 -17.47 4.91 11.49
C PRO A 53 -17.57 3.37 11.48
N GLY A 54 -16.53 2.71 11.99
CA GLY A 54 -16.46 1.24 12.07
C GLY A 54 -15.96 0.54 10.79
N ALA A 55 -15.65 1.27 9.71
CA ALA A 55 -14.99 0.69 8.55
C ALA A 55 -13.51 0.42 8.81
N GLU A 56 -12.97 -0.65 8.23
CA GLU A 56 -11.54 -0.96 8.33
C GLU A 56 -10.66 0.08 7.63
N TRP A 57 -11.16 0.64 6.53
CA TRP A 57 -10.47 1.68 5.77
C TRP A 57 -10.78 3.05 6.38
N GLN A 58 -9.81 3.60 7.10
CA GLN A 58 -9.84 4.96 7.63
C GLN A 58 -8.65 5.72 7.08
N PHE A 59 -8.83 6.45 5.98
CA PHE A 59 -7.75 7.07 5.23
C PHE A 59 -7.01 8.13 6.05
N LYS A 60 -5.68 8.14 5.99
CA LYS A 60 -4.83 9.16 6.61
C LYS A 60 -4.10 9.97 5.55
N GLU A 61 -3.27 9.31 4.76
CA GLU A 61 -2.37 9.97 3.79
C GLU A 61 -1.89 8.99 2.73
N ASN A 62 -1.30 9.54 1.66
CA ASN A 62 -0.58 8.78 0.64
C ASN A 62 0.92 8.94 0.83
N LEU A 63 1.66 7.84 0.68
CA LEU A 63 3.08 7.90 0.37
C LEU A 63 3.28 7.67 -1.12
N ILE A 64 4.16 8.46 -1.71
CA ILE A 64 4.53 8.34 -3.12
C ILE A 64 5.96 7.83 -3.17
N LEU A 65 6.17 6.76 -3.93
CA LEU A 65 7.47 6.16 -4.19
C LEU A 65 7.70 6.07 -5.69
N ASP A 66 8.94 6.21 -6.12
CA ASP A 66 9.31 6.07 -7.53
C ASP A 66 10.08 4.75 -7.74
N ASP A 67 9.55 3.84 -8.56
CA ASP A 67 10.22 2.57 -8.89
C ASP A 67 10.58 2.57 -10.39
N PRO A 68 11.87 2.36 -10.74
CA PRO A 68 12.31 2.41 -12.14
C PRO A 68 11.61 1.40 -13.06
N ASP A 69 11.12 0.27 -12.53
CA ASP A 69 10.47 -0.79 -13.31
C ASP A 69 8.94 -0.62 -13.34
N ARG A 70 8.36 -0.07 -12.27
CA ARG A 70 6.90 -0.03 -12.02
C ARG A 70 6.28 1.35 -12.17
N GLY A 71 7.09 2.41 -12.25
CA GLY A 71 6.65 3.79 -12.28
C GLY A 71 6.32 4.32 -10.88
N MET A 72 5.34 5.21 -10.81
CA MET A 72 4.95 5.83 -9.55
C MET A 72 4.06 4.87 -8.75
N ILE A 73 4.40 4.68 -7.48
CA ILE A 73 3.67 3.82 -6.56
C ILE A 73 3.06 4.70 -5.48
N VAL A 74 1.74 4.58 -5.30
CA VAL A 74 1.00 5.24 -4.23
C VAL A 74 0.69 4.20 -3.16
N VAL A 75 1.10 4.44 -1.92
CA VAL A 75 0.79 3.59 -0.77
C VAL A 75 -0.21 4.34 0.13
N ASP A 76 -1.40 3.78 0.28
CA ASP A 76 -2.43 4.34 1.14
C ASP A 76 -2.15 3.99 2.60
N ILE A 77 -1.94 5.00 3.45
CA ILE A 77 -1.73 4.82 4.88
C ILE A 77 -3.04 5.15 5.61
N LEU A 78 -3.40 4.28 6.56
CA LEU A 78 -4.60 4.43 7.37
C LEU A 78 -4.29 5.12 8.70
N LYS A 79 -5.33 5.68 9.35
CA LYS A 79 -5.20 6.42 10.63
C LYS A 79 -4.64 5.58 11.77
N ASP A 80 -4.77 4.25 11.69
CA ASP A 80 -4.26 3.29 12.67
C ASP A 80 -2.87 2.72 12.31
N GLY A 81 -2.22 3.25 11.27
CA GLY A 81 -0.88 2.85 10.83
C GLY A 81 -0.86 1.62 9.91
N ARG A 82 -2.00 1.00 9.62
CA ARG A 82 -2.07 -0.07 8.62
C ARG A 82 -1.94 0.50 7.20
N VAL A 83 -1.52 -0.35 6.28
CA VAL A 83 -1.55 -0.08 4.84
C VAL A 83 -2.94 -0.44 4.32
N GLY A 84 -3.61 0.53 3.68
CA GLY A 84 -4.90 0.32 3.04
C GLY A 84 -4.74 -0.43 1.72
N GLY A 85 -3.88 0.10 0.84
CA GLY A 85 -3.64 -0.44 -0.47
C GLY A 85 -2.42 0.16 -1.16
N ILE A 86 -2.12 -0.36 -2.33
CA ILE A 86 -1.06 0.11 -3.22
C ILE A 86 -1.64 0.30 -4.61
N GLN A 87 -1.44 1.49 -5.18
CA GLN A 87 -1.74 1.81 -6.55
C GLN A 87 -0.46 1.92 -7.37
N PHE A 88 -0.46 1.30 -8.55
CA PHE A 88 0.59 1.40 -9.55
C PHE A 88 0.11 2.39 -10.61
N GLU A 89 0.71 3.56 -10.64
CA GLU A 89 0.55 4.53 -11.71
C GLU A 89 1.67 4.29 -12.72
N SER A 90 1.31 3.75 -13.88
CA SER A 90 2.27 3.57 -14.98
C SER A 90 2.93 4.91 -15.30
N LEU A 91 4.22 4.88 -15.66
CA LEU A 91 4.87 6.00 -16.31
C LEU A 91 3.97 6.42 -17.49
N VAL A 92 3.47 7.65 -17.44
CA VAL A 92 2.88 8.27 -18.62
C VAL A 92 4.08 8.57 -19.51
N ASP A 93 4.21 7.83 -20.62
CA ASP A 93 5.16 8.16 -21.69
C ASP A 93 5.01 9.62 -22.14
#